data_AF-M5CD57-F1
#
_entry.id   AF-M5CD57-F1
#
_cell.length_a   1.000
_cell.length_b   1.000
_cell.length_c   1.000
_cell.angle_alpha   90.00
_cell.angle_beta   90.00
_cell.angle_gamma   90.00
#
_symmetry.space_group_name_H-M   'P 1'
#
loop_
_entity.id
_entity.type
_entity.pdbx_description
1 polymer ?
#
loop_
_entity_poly.entity_id
_entity_poly.type
_entity_poly.pdbx_seq_one_letter_code
_entity_poly.pdbx_strand_id
1 'polypeptide(L)'
;MVWSKIVQVFSFGTQWEDDTVRLVDGDNALAMVKRVEGILGDSIRVLESHERLMSSREFNTFSIKHRHLVLKVVEVKQEVRRGQEQNVVTGTPVGRGSDRIARDVALLQRQAEIYHRDLLTASRRAQDHEDQAFMKRHTEGATSTTESIASPT
;
A
#
# COMPACT_ATOMS: atom_id res chain seq x y z
N MET A 1 -9.14 -15.97 23.69
CA MET A 1 -9.26 -16.68 22.38
C MET A 1 -9.72 -15.68 21.31
N VAL A 2 -8.86 -14.72 20.93
CA VAL A 2 -9.23 -13.55 20.07
C VAL A 2 -8.24 -13.37 18.89
N TRP A 3 -7.45 -14.40 18.58
CA TRP A 3 -6.49 -14.35 17.46
C TRP A 3 -7.01 -15.10 16.22
N SER A 4 -7.94 -16.04 16.39
CA SER A 4 -8.46 -16.87 15.28
C SER A 4 -9.44 -16.15 14.35
N LYS A 5 -10.07 -15.05 14.78
CA LYS A 5 -11.09 -14.33 13.95
C LYS A 5 -10.50 -13.31 12.98
N ILE A 6 -9.26 -12.85 13.21
CA ILE A 6 -8.59 -11.92 12.29
C ILE A 6 -8.07 -12.66 11.05
N VAL A 7 -7.70 -13.94 11.17
CA VAL A 7 -7.20 -14.76 10.06
C VAL A 7 -8.26 -14.98 8.97
N GLN A 8 -9.56 -15.02 9.32
CA GLN A 8 -10.63 -15.32 8.36
C GLN A 8 -11.04 -14.15 7.46
N VAL A 9 -10.75 -12.89 7.82
CA VAL A 9 -11.07 -11.74 6.95
C VAL A 9 -10.00 -11.52 5.86
N PHE A 10 -8.88 -12.25 5.92
CA PHE A 10 -7.80 -12.19 4.93
C PHE A 10 -7.82 -13.31 3.88
N SER A 11 -8.91 -14.08 3.78
CA SER A 11 -9.12 -15.07 2.71
C SER A 11 -9.60 -14.47 1.39
N PHE A 12 -9.12 -13.27 1.04
CA PHE A 12 -9.29 -12.68 -0.29
C PHE A 12 -8.00 -12.86 -1.09
N GLY A 13 -7.90 -13.99 -1.80
CA GLY A 13 -6.97 -14.09 -2.92
C GLY A 13 -6.19 -15.39 -3.09
N THR A 14 -6.82 -16.56 -3.00
CA THR A 14 -6.35 -17.78 -3.68
C THR A 14 -6.50 -17.70 -5.22
N GLN A 15 -6.72 -16.50 -5.77
CA GLN A 15 -7.00 -16.22 -7.19
C GLN A 15 -5.92 -15.35 -7.85
N TRP A 16 -4.72 -15.26 -7.26
CA TRP A 16 -3.60 -14.47 -7.81
C TRP A 16 -2.40 -15.33 -8.21
N GLU A 17 -2.58 -16.65 -8.24
CA GLU A 17 -1.49 -17.63 -8.36
C GLU A 17 -1.11 -17.95 -9.82
N ASP A 18 -1.86 -17.45 -10.80
CA ASP A 18 -1.63 -17.78 -12.20
C ASP A 18 -1.28 -16.52 -12.98
N ASP A 19 0.00 -16.14 -12.95
CA ASP A 19 0.62 -15.51 -14.11
C ASP A 19 2.15 -15.59 -14.03
N THR A 20 2.73 -16.02 -15.14
CA THR A 20 4.15 -16.35 -15.35
C THR A 20 5.15 -15.38 -14.70
N VAL A 21 5.70 -15.78 -13.55
CA VAL A 21 6.81 -15.08 -12.92
C VAL A 21 8.09 -15.40 -13.68
N ARG A 22 8.63 -14.43 -14.41
CA ARG A 22 9.96 -14.51 -15.00
C ARG A 22 11.01 -14.63 -13.90
N LEU A 23 11.97 -15.54 -14.07
CA LEU A 23 13.11 -15.69 -13.16
C LEU A 23 13.85 -14.35 -13.03
N VAL A 24 13.92 -13.85 -11.80
CA VAL A 24 14.61 -12.62 -11.44
C VAL A 24 15.96 -13.02 -10.86
N ASP A 25 17.03 -12.63 -11.54
CA ASP A 25 18.40 -12.87 -11.07
C ASP A 25 18.68 -12.12 -9.75
N GLY A 26 19.61 -12.60 -8.93
CA GLY A 26 19.80 -12.13 -7.55
C GLY A 26 20.04 -10.62 -7.41
N ASP A 27 20.73 -10.01 -8.38
CA ASP A 27 20.95 -8.56 -8.42
C ASP A 27 19.67 -7.78 -8.76
N ASN A 28 18.81 -8.36 -9.59
CA ASN A 28 17.50 -7.81 -9.92
C ASN A 28 16.52 -7.95 -8.74
N ALA A 29 16.63 -9.01 -7.93
CA ALA A 29 15.78 -9.21 -6.75
C ALA A 29 16.00 -8.11 -5.70
N LEU A 30 17.25 -7.72 -5.43
CA LEU A 30 17.55 -6.62 -4.52
C LEU A 30 17.05 -5.28 -5.07
N ALA A 31 17.18 -5.04 -6.37
CA ALA A 31 16.67 -3.84 -7.01
C ALA A 31 15.13 -3.74 -6.92
N MET A 32 14.42 -4.86 -7.12
CA MET A 32 12.97 -4.93 -6.94
C MET A 32 12.57 -4.68 -5.49
N VAL A 33 13.25 -5.28 -4.50
CA VAL A 33 12.98 -5.00 -3.08
C VAL A 33 13.16 -3.52 -2.76
N LYS A 34 14.21 -2.86 -3.27
CA LYS A 34 14.40 -1.41 -3.12
C LYS A 34 13.28 -0.60 -3.75
N ARG A 35 12.79 -1.02 -4.93
CA ARG A 35 11.62 -0.38 -5.55
C ARG A 35 10.39 -0.51 -4.66
N VAL A 36 10.15 -1.68 -4.07
CA VAL A 36 9.04 -1.88 -3.13
C VAL A 36 9.18 -0.98 -1.91
N GLU A 37 10.37 -0.88 -1.32
CA GLU A 37 10.65 0.04 -0.21
C GLU A 37 10.29 1.49 -0.57
N GLY A 38 10.64 1.93 -1.79
CA GLY A 38 10.25 3.24 -2.30
C GLY A 38 8.74 3.44 -2.38
N ILE A 39 8.02 2.50 -3.01
CA ILE A 39 6.56 2.55 -3.14
C ILE A 39 5.90 2.62 -1.76
N LEU A 40 6.33 1.79 -0.81
CA LEU A 40 5.79 1.80 0.54
C LEU A 40 6.13 3.10 1.28
N GLY A 41 7.34 3.62 1.10
CA GLY A 41 7.78 4.90 1.65
C GLY A 41 6.94 6.09 1.15
N ASP A 42 6.60 6.11 -0.14
CA ASP A 42 5.70 7.13 -0.69
C ASP A 42 4.27 6.92 -0.20
N SER A 43 3.84 5.67 -0.11
CA SER A 43 2.50 5.32 0.36
C SER A 43 2.25 5.77 1.80
N ILE A 44 3.22 5.60 2.72
CA ILE A 44 3.00 6.03 4.11
C ILE A 44 2.87 7.54 4.21
N ARG A 45 3.63 8.31 3.41
CA ARG A 45 3.51 9.77 3.35
C ARG A 45 2.13 10.22 2.88
N VAL A 46 1.59 9.54 1.85
CA VAL A 46 0.22 9.81 1.36
C VAL A 46 -0.81 9.44 2.41
N LEU A 47 -0.65 8.29 3.08
CA LEU A 47 -1.58 7.85 4.10
C LEU A 47 -1.62 8.82 5.28
N GLU A 48 -0.45 9.21 5.80
CA GLU A 48 -0.32 10.17 6.90
C GLU A 48 -0.90 11.54 6.56
N SER A 49 -0.69 12.04 5.33
CA SER A 49 -1.25 13.33 4.93
C SER A 49 -2.78 13.34 4.82
N HIS A 50 -3.41 12.18 4.67
CA HIS A 50 -4.87 12.05 4.54
C HIS A 50 -5.55 11.46 5.79
N GLU A 51 -4.85 11.35 6.93
CA GLU A 51 -5.39 10.77 8.17
C GLU A 51 -6.71 11.44 8.60
N ARG A 52 -6.78 12.76 8.48
CA ARG A 52 -7.96 13.55 8.87
C ARG A 52 -9.06 13.58 7.82
N LEU A 53 -8.74 13.23 6.58
CA LEU A 53 -9.65 13.32 5.43
C LEU A 53 -10.38 12.00 5.18
N MET A 54 -9.68 10.89 5.41
CA MET A 54 -10.24 9.56 5.25
C MET A 54 -11.14 9.20 6.42
N SER A 55 -12.10 8.29 6.19
CA SER A 55 -12.81 7.68 7.30
C SER A 55 -11.84 6.88 8.18
N SER A 56 -12.06 6.86 9.50
CA SER A 56 -11.19 6.11 10.42
C SER A 56 -11.09 4.63 10.05
N ARG A 57 -12.15 4.04 9.47
CA ARG A 57 -12.16 2.66 9.00
C ARG A 57 -11.21 2.45 7.81
N GLU A 58 -11.25 3.34 6.82
CA GLU A 58 -10.37 3.25 5.65
C GLU A 58 -8.92 3.49 6.05
N PHE A 59 -8.66 4.54 6.83
CA PHE A 59 -7.31 4.85 7.33
C PHE A 59 -6.71 3.67 8.10
N ASN A 60 -7.47 3.05 9.02
CA ASN A 60 -7.03 1.87 9.74
C ASN A 60 -6.76 0.67 8.83
N THR A 61 -7.59 0.48 7.80
CA THR A 61 -7.42 -0.61 6.84
C THR A 61 -6.11 -0.46 6.06
N PHE A 62 -5.84 0.73 5.52
CA PHE A 62 -4.59 1.00 4.81
C PHE A 62 -3.38 0.93 5.75
N SER A 63 -3.50 1.43 6.98
CA SER A 63 -2.45 1.37 7.99
C SER A 63 -2.04 -0.08 8.34
N ILE A 64 -3.02 -0.98 8.49
CA ILE A 64 -2.75 -2.40 8.76
C ILE A 64 -2.09 -3.06 7.54
N LYS A 65 -2.62 -2.82 6.34
CA LYS A 65 -2.04 -3.34 5.09
C LYS A 65 -0.60 -2.87 4.89
N HIS A 66 -0.32 -1.60 5.14
CA HIS A 66 1.02 -1.02 5.06
C HIS A 66 2.00 -1.75 5.97
N ARG A 67 1.67 -1.89 7.26
CA ARG A 67 2.52 -2.58 8.24
C ARG A 67 2.79 -4.02 7.83
N HIS A 68 1.80 -4.74 7.33
CA HIS A 68 1.99 -6.10 6.82
C HIS A 68 2.95 -6.15 5.62
N LEU A 69 2.82 -5.23 4.66
CA LEU A 69 3.73 -5.18 3.51
C LEU A 69 5.16 -4.83 3.92
N VAL A 70 5.34 -3.90 4.87
CA VAL A 70 6.66 -3.56 5.41
C VAL A 70 7.31 -4.78 6.09
N LEU A 71 6.55 -5.54 6.88
CA LEU A 71 7.08 -6.76 7.52
C LEU A 71 7.51 -7.80 6.46
N LYS A 72 6.68 -8.02 5.43
CA LYS A 72 7.04 -8.91 4.31
C LYS A 72 8.28 -8.45 3.56
N VAL A 73 8.47 -7.15 3.36
CA VAL A 73 9.70 -6.60 2.77
C VAL A 73 10.92 -6.97 3.59
N VAL A 74 10.84 -6.83 4.92
CA VAL A 74 11.95 -7.18 5.80
C VAL A 74 12.27 -8.68 5.72
N GLU A 75 11.25 -9.53 5.74
CA GLU A 75 11.41 -10.99 5.59
C GLU A 75 12.10 -11.33 4.26
N VAL A 76 11.54 -10.89 3.14
CA VAL A 76 12.08 -11.18 1.80
C VAL A 76 13.49 -10.60 1.63
N LYS A 77 13.78 -9.42 2.16
CA LYS A 77 15.11 -8.80 2.12
C LYS A 77 16.16 -9.64 2.88
N GLN A 78 15.80 -10.22 4.02
CA GLN A 78 16.66 -11.14 4.74
C GLN A 78 16.91 -12.41 3.94
N GLU A 79 15.88 -12.95 3.29
CA GLU A 79 16.01 -14.16 2.46
C GLU A 79 16.88 -13.92 1.22
N VAL A 80 16.72 -12.79 0.54
CA VAL A 80 17.58 -12.39 -0.59
C VAL A 80 19.04 -12.31 -0.16
N ARG A 81 19.35 -11.66 0.97
CA ARG A 81 20.72 -11.55 1.50
C ARG A 81 21.31 -12.91 1.84
N ARG A 82 20.54 -13.74 2.55
CA ARG A 82 20.95 -15.13 2.87
C ARG A 82 21.21 -15.95 1.61
N GLY A 83 20.39 -15.79 0.58
CA GLY A 83 20.58 -16.45 -0.72
C GLY A 83 21.84 -15.98 -1.45
N GLN A 84 22.16 -14.68 -1.41
CA GLN A 84 23.41 -14.13 -1.96
C GLN A 84 24.64 -14.68 -1.23
N GLU A 85 24.62 -14.69 0.10
CA GLU A 85 25.72 -15.23 0.92
C GLU A 85 25.97 -16.73 0.61
N GLN A 86 24.91 -17.52 0.48
CA GLN A 86 25.04 -18.95 0.15
C GLN A 86 25.58 -19.21 -1.26
N ASN A 87 25.18 -18.39 -2.25
CA ASN A 87 25.69 -18.49 -3.62
C ASN A 87 27.19 -18.14 -3.70
N VAL A 88 27.66 -17.14 -2.94
CA VAL A 88 29.08 -16.76 -2.89
C VAL A 88 29.94 -17.86 -2.26
N VAL A 89 29.43 -18.56 -1.24
CA VAL A 89 30.18 -19.59 -0.52
C VAL A 89 30.26 -20.93 -1.27
N THR A 90 29.21 -21.29 -2.03
CA THR A 90 29.12 -22.64 -2.62
C THR A 90 29.46 -22.70 -4.11
N GLY A 91 29.51 -21.57 -4.84
CA GLY A 91 29.86 -21.53 -6.27
C GLY A 91 28.89 -22.25 -7.22
N THR A 92 27.91 -22.99 -6.68
CA THR A 92 26.85 -23.65 -7.42
C THR A 92 25.60 -22.77 -7.49
N PRO A 93 25.05 -22.50 -8.68
CA PRO A 93 23.81 -21.75 -8.79
C PRO A 93 22.67 -22.62 -8.22
N VAL A 94 22.13 -22.22 -7.07
CA VAL A 94 21.07 -22.95 -6.37
C VAL A 94 19.74 -22.76 -7.10
N GLY A 95 19.51 -23.54 -8.15
CA GLY A 95 18.34 -23.48 -9.06
C GLY A 95 16.99 -23.93 -8.48
N ARG A 96 16.79 -23.90 -7.16
CA ARG A 96 15.46 -24.12 -6.53
C ARG A 96 15.13 -23.09 -5.44
N GLY A 97 16.12 -22.65 -4.67
CA GLY A 97 15.93 -21.62 -3.63
C GLY A 97 15.82 -20.22 -4.24
N SER A 98 16.61 -19.94 -5.29
CA SER A 98 16.59 -18.66 -5.99
C SER A 98 15.24 -18.37 -6.66
N ASP A 99 14.62 -19.38 -7.28
CA ASP A 99 13.32 -19.27 -7.95
C ASP A 99 12.16 -18.97 -7.00
N ARG A 100 12.26 -19.42 -5.74
CA ARG A 100 11.26 -19.11 -4.71
C ARG A 100 11.40 -17.64 -4.29
N ILE A 101 12.62 -17.20 -3.98
CA ILE A 101 12.88 -15.81 -3.59
C ILE A 101 12.46 -14.85 -4.70
N ALA A 102 12.78 -15.17 -5.96
CA ALA A 102 12.37 -14.38 -7.12
C ALA A 102 10.84 -14.25 -7.21
N ARG A 103 10.10 -15.34 -6.98
CA ARG A 103 8.63 -15.33 -6.92
C ARG A 103 8.10 -14.49 -5.79
N ASP A 104 8.64 -14.66 -4.58
CA ASP A 104 8.20 -13.92 -3.40
C ASP A 104 8.45 -12.41 -3.57
N VAL A 105 9.58 -12.01 -4.17
CA VAL A 105 9.88 -10.61 -4.52
C VAL A 105 8.92 -10.05 -5.56
N ALA A 106 8.64 -10.80 -6.63
CA ALA A 106 7.72 -10.36 -7.69
C ALA A 106 6.29 -10.20 -7.18
N LEU A 107 5.81 -11.16 -6.37
CA LEU A 107 4.51 -11.10 -5.71
C LEU A 107 4.43 -9.90 -4.77
N LEU A 108 5.49 -9.65 -4.00
CA LEU A 108 5.55 -8.51 -3.08
C LEU A 108 5.53 -7.17 -3.82
N GLN A 109 6.24 -7.06 -4.95
CA GLN A 109 6.18 -5.85 -5.78
C GLN A 109 4.76 -5.59 -6.28
N ARG A 110 4.11 -6.61 -6.84
CA ARG A 110 2.73 -6.49 -7.32
C ARG A 110 1.78 -6.10 -6.20
N GLN A 111 1.93 -6.68 -5.01
CA GLN A 111 1.12 -6.34 -3.84
C GLN A 111 1.31 -4.87 -3.41
N ALA A 112 2.55 -4.38 -3.42
CA ALA A 112 2.86 -2.99 -3.09
C ALA A 112 2.30 -2.00 -4.12
N GLU A 113 2.40 -2.32 -5.42
CA GLU A 113 1.84 -1.49 -6.50
C GLU A 113 0.31 -1.39 -6.41
N ILE A 114 -0.38 -2.52 -6.17
CA ILE A 114 -1.84 -2.54 -5.98
C ILE A 114 -2.22 -1.73 -4.75
N TYR A 115 -1.56 -1.98 -3.61
CA TYR A 115 -1.79 -1.25 -2.38
C TYR A 115 -1.62 0.27 -2.56
N HIS A 116 -0.56 0.70 -3.23
CA HIS A 116 -0.28 2.10 -3.49
C HIS A 116 -1.35 2.74 -4.38
N ARG A 117 -1.75 2.06 -5.47
CA ARG A 117 -2.81 2.53 -6.36
C ARG A 117 -4.15 2.66 -5.64
N ASP A 118 -4.52 1.68 -4.83
CA ASP A 118 -5.76 1.69 -4.05
C ASP A 118 -5.75 2.84 -3.05
N LEU A 119 -4.60 3.06 -2.38
CA LEU A 119 -4.43 4.17 -1.45
C LEU A 119 -4.58 5.52 -2.16
N LEU A 120 -3.88 5.74 -3.28
CA LEU A 120 -4.00 6.99 -4.05
C LEU A 120 -5.45 7.25 -4.49
N THR A 121 -6.15 6.20 -4.91
CA THR A 121 -7.56 6.30 -5.33
C THR A 121 -8.46 6.71 -4.15
N ALA A 122 -8.24 6.11 -2.98
CA ALA A 122 -9.01 6.42 -1.79
C ALA A 122 -8.68 7.82 -1.25
N SER A 123 -7.40 8.20 -1.23
CA SER A 123 -6.94 9.55 -0.85
C SER A 123 -7.52 10.62 -1.76
N ARG A 124 -7.52 10.40 -3.08
CA ARG A 124 -8.13 11.33 -4.04
C ARG A 124 -9.62 11.51 -3.79
N ARG A 125 -10.34 10.41 -3.53
CA ARG A 125 -11.76 10.47 -3.18
C ARG A 125 -12.00 11.24 -1.89
N ALA A 126 -11.18 11.03 -0.87
CA ALA A 126 -11.27 11.77 0.39
C ALA A 126 -11.05 13.27 0.18
N GLN A 127 -10.07 13.64 -0.64
CA GLN A 127 -9.83 15.04 -1.02
C GLN A 127 -11.03 15.65 -1.75
N ASP A 128 -11.57 14.96 -2.76
CA ASP A 128 -12.70 15.47 -3.53
C ASP A 128 -13.95 15.69 -2.64
N HIS A 129 -14.14 14.85 -1.62
CA HIS A 129 -15.20 15.03 -0.62
C HIS A 129 -14.97 16.24 0.30
N GLU A 130 -13.73 16.47 0.74
CA GLU A 130 -13.38 17.65 1.51
C GLU A 130 -13.60 18.93 0.71
N ASP A 131 -13.12 18.95 -0.54
CA ASP A 131 -13.27 20.10 -1.46
C ASP A 131 -14.75 20.43 -1.68
N GLN A 132 -15.59 19.42 -1.89
CA GLN A 132 -17.05 19.61 -2.00
C GLN A 132 -17.67 20.14 -0.72
N ALA A 133 -17.27 19.61 0.44
CA ALA A 133 -17.77 20.07 1.73
C ALA A 133 -17.37 21.52 2.01
N PHE A 134 -16.16 21.92 1.61
CA PHE A 134 -15.68 23.29 1.69
C PHE A 134 -16.50 24.21 0.78
N MET A 135 -16.68 23.86 -0.50
CA MET A 135 -17.46 24.67 -1.45
C MET A 135 -18.90 24.87 -0.98
N LYS A 136 -19.55 23.80 -0.47
CA LYS A 136 -20.93 23.86 0.04
C LYS A 136 -21.07 24.88 1.18
N ARG A 137 -20.14 24.86 2.16
CA ARG A 137 -20.13 25.82 3.28
C ARG A 137 -19.99 27.26 2.81
N HIS A 138 -19.17 27.49 1.78
CA HIS A 138 -18.95 28.83 1.24
C HIS A 138 -20.12 29.34 0.39
N THR A 139 -20.80 28.46 -0.35
CA THR A 139 -22.02 28.86 -1.08
C THR A 139 -23.21 29.12 -0.17
N GLU A 140 -23.37 28.33 0.91
CA GLU A 140 -24.48 28.50 1.87
C GLU A 140 -24.30 29.72 2.79
N GLY A 141 -23.05 30.08 3.12
CA GLY A 141 -22.75 31.30 3.90
C GLY A 141 -22.91 32.60 3.11
N ALA A 142 -22.79 32.56 1.77
CA ALA A 142 -22.98 33.73 0.91
C ALA A 142 -24.47 34.11 0.78
N THR A 143 -25.37 33.12 0.70
CA THR A 143 -26.81 33.35 0.58
C THR A 143 -27.46 33.89 1.85
N SER A 144 -26.98 33.49 3.03
CA SER A 144 -27.54 33.99 4.31
C SER A 144 -27.13 35.44 4.65
N THR A 145 -26.09 35.96 4.02
CA THR A 145 -25.63 37.34 4.25
C THR A 145 -26.40 38.35 3.38
N THR A 146 -26.97 37.93 2.25
CA THR A 146 -27.68 38.85 1.32
C THR A 146 -29.13 39.10 1.73
N GLU A 147 -29.81 38.16 2.40
CA GLU A 147 -31.20 38.34 2.85
C GLU A 147 -31.36 39.23 4.09
N SER A 148 -30.30 39.42 4.89
CA SER A 148 -30.36 40.24 6.12
C SER A 148 -30.31 41.77 5.86
N ILE A 149 -29.92 42.19 4.66
CA ILE A 149 -29.80 43.62 4.30
C ILE A 149 -31.09 44.18 3.65
N ALA A 150 -32.01 43.31 3.25
CA ALA A 150 -33.23 43.69 2.54
C ALA A 150 -34.48 43.68 3.45
N SER A 151 -34.47 44.37 4.59
CA SER A 151 -35.70 44.80 5.28
C SER A 151 -35.45 45.94 6.28
N PRO A 152 -35.68 47.20 5.85
CA PRO A 152 -36.21 48.23 6.73
C PRO A 152 -37.52 48.77 6.15
N THR A 153 -38.63 48.47 6.81
CA THR A 153 -39.88 49.26 6.74
C THR A 153 -40.39 49.46 8.14
#